data_AF-A0A8S2FBL1-F1
#
_entry.id   AF-A0A8S2FBL1-F1
#
_cell.length_a   1.000
_cell.length_b   1.000
_cell.length_c   1.000
_cell.angle_alpha   90.00
_cell.angle_beta   90.00
_cell.angle_gamma   90.00
#
_symmetry.space_group_name_H-M   'P 1'
#
loop_
_entity.id
_entity.type
_entity.pdbx_description
1 polymer ?
#
loop_
_entity_poly.entity_id
_entity_poly.type
_entity_poly.pdbx_seq_one_letter_code
_entity_poly.pdbx_strand_id
1 'polypeptide(L)'
;MTTENISHIFKIDNRRQFENTDRSEQFIYTNELLQDTQTKFSAVEQSPFEEVAAIVPNTDDETMECSTFRSWTIGLLFTIIISIVNQFFFFRLNPLTIGSIIVQVLSLPLGKIMARFLPAKYIRIWKWQFSLNPGPFNTKEHTLITVMANTAYVGQYAMNVIVVYRIHYRQTMNHAIAIFFLISSQVIGYGLAGMTLLKSLLIHNLRFSTL
;
A
#
# COMPACT_ATOMS: atom_id res chain seq x y z
N MET A 1 45.38 10.89 59.60
CA MET A 1 44.14 10.94 58.78
C MET A 1 43.03 10.44 59.69
N THR A 2 42.15 11.34 60.13
CA THR A 2 41.24 11.18 61.27
C THR A 2 40.16 10.12 61.03
N THR A 3 39.76 9.40 62.08
CA THR A 3 38.70 8.37 62.08
C THR A 3 37.35 8.88 61.55
N GLU A 4 37.10 10.18 61.58
CA GLU A 4 35.92 10.82 60.98
C GLU A 4 35.90 10.79 59.45
N ASN A 5 37.06 10.77 58.78
CA ASN A 5 37.11 10.80 57.32
C ASN A 5 36.74 9.42 56.72
N ILE A 6 37.08 8.34 57.42
CA ILE A 6 36.79 6.96 57.01
C ILE A 6 35.29 6.64 57.19
N SER A 7 34.68 7.07 58.29
CA SER A 7 33.24 6.86 58.52
C SER A 7 32.37 7.64 57.54
N HIS A 8 32.79 8.85 57.15
CA HIS A 8 32.09 9.66 56.16
C HIS A 8 32.17 9.06 54.75
N ILE A 9 33.34 8.56 54.34
CA ILE A 9 33.52 7.87 53.04
C ILE A 9 32.69 6.58 52.99
N PHE A 10 32.68 5.77 54.05
CA PHE A 10 31.86 4.54 54.11
C PHE A 10 30.35 4.81 54.07
N LYS A 11 29.89 5.92 54.66
CA LYS A 11 28.48 6.33 54.61
C LYS A 11 28.07 6.83 53.23
N ILE A 12 28.99 7.50 52.52
CA ILE A 12 28.78 7.92 51.13
C ILE A 12 28.74 6.70 50.21
N ASP A 13 29.63 5.73 50.40
CA ASP A 13 29.71 4.54 49.54
C ASP A 13 28.47 3.67 49.68
N ASN A 14 28.02 3.39 50.92
CA ASN A 14 26.76 2.70 51.15
C ASN A 14 25.56 3.46 50.57
N ARG A 15 25.47 4.77 50.76
CA ARG A 15 24.39 5.59 50.17
C ARG A 15 24.36 5.46 48.64
N ARG A 16 25.51 5.46 47.98
CA ARG A 16 25.61 5.26 46.52
C ARG A 16 25.20 3.85 46.11
N GLN A 17 25.47 2.83 46.92
CA GLN A 17 25.03 1.46 46.64
C GLN A 17 23.51 1.30 46.79
N PHE A 18 22.90 1.89 47.82
CA PHE A 18 21.44 1.93 47.97
C PHE A 18 20.78 2.68 46.81
N GLU A 19 21.31 3.86 46.44
CA GLU A 19 20.80 4.66 45.32
C GLU A 19 20.94 3.96 43.96
N ASN A 20 22.01 3.18 43.74
CA ASN A 20 22.16 2.35 42.54
C ASN A 20 21.22 1.14 42.53
N THR A 21 20.92 0.56 43.69
CA THR A 21 19.97 -0.56 43.83
C THR A 21 18.55 -0.08 43.50
N ASP A 22 18.13 1.04 44.07
CA ASP A 22 16.82 1.66 43.78
C ASP A 22 16.70 2.05 42.29
N ARG A 23 17.79 2.56 41.68
CA ARG A 23 17.81 2.86 40.24
C ARG A 23 17.70 1.61 39.38
N SER A 24 18.32 0.49 39.80
CA SER A 24 18.26 -0.78 39.07
C SER A 24 16.87 -1.42 39.15
N GLU A 25 16.19 -1.32 40.30
CA GLU A 25 14.81 -1.75 40.44
C GLU A 25 13.88 -0.90 39.60
N GLN A 26 14.00 0.44 39.66
CA GLN A 26 13.23 1.35 38.80
C GLN A 26 13.45 1.06 37.31
N PHE A 27 14.69 0.74 36.91
CA PHE A 27 15.00 0.36 35.53
C PHE A 27 14.29 -0.94 35.12
N ILE A 28 14.27 -1.95 35.98
CA ILE A 28 13.55 -3.22 35.73
C ILE A 28 12.05 -2.96 35.58
N TYR A 29 11.42 -2.24 36.51
CA TYR A 29 9.99 -1.91 36.43
C TYR A 29 9.64 -1.09 35.18
N THR A 30 10.49 -0.15 34.77
CA THR A 30 10.26 0.62 33.53
C THR A 30 10.35 -0.26 32.28
N ASN A 31 11.29 -1.21 32.21
CA ASN A 31 11.37 -2.13 31.08
C ASN A 31 10.18 -3.08 31.02
N GLU A 32 9.69 -3.55 32.17
CA GLU A 32 8.50 -4.39 32.27
C GLU A 32 7.25 -3.65 31.81
N LEU A 33 7.08 -2.39 32.23
CA LEU A 33 5.99 -1.53 31.77
C LEU A 33 6.10 -1.19 30.27
N LEU A 34 7.30 -0.97 29.75
CA LEU A 34 7.54 -0.76 28.32
C LEU A 34 7.20 -2.01 27.52
N GLN A 35 7.53 -3.20 28.04
CA GLN A 35 7.24 -4.47 27.38
C GLN A 35 5.75 -4.80 27.42
N ASP A 36 5.04 -4.52 28.52
CA ASP A 36 3.58 -4.63 28.60
C ASP A 36 2.90 -3.61 27.68
N THR A 37 3.44 -2.39 27.59
CA THR A 37 2.96 -1.36 26.67
C THR A 37 3.17 -1.79 25.21
N GLN A 38 4.34 -2.32 24.84
CA GLN A 38 4.58 -2.84 23.49
C GLN A 38 3.70 -4.05 23.17
N THR A 39 3.50 -4.96 24.12
CA THR A 39 2.64 -6.13 23.92
C THR A 39 1.18 -5.71 23.74
N LYS A 40 0.72 -4.72 24.50
CA LYS A 40 -0.61 -4.11 24.31
C LYS A 40 -0.72 -3.37 22.97
N PHE A 41 0.30 -2.63 22.55
CA PHE A 41 0.32 -1.99 21.23
C PHE A 41 0.26 -3.03 20.09
N SER A 42 1.07 -4.10 20.15
CA SER A 42 1.02 -5.19 19.18
C SER A 42 -0.31 -5.96 19.20
N ALA A 43 -0.95 -6.07 20.37
CA ALA A 43 -2.29 -6.65 20.50
C ALA A 43 -3.41 -5.72 19.99
N VAL A 44 -3.19 -4.41 19.98
CA VAL A 44 -4.10 -3.41 19.39
C VAL A 44 -3.99 -3.38 17.87
N GLU A 45 -2.81 -3.64 17.31
CA GLU A 45 -2.61 -3.80 15.86
C GLU A 45 -3.16 -5.12 15.32
N GLN A 46 -3.24 -6.14 16.16
CA GLN A 46 -3.83 -7.44 15.82
C GLN A 46 -5.35 -7.28 15.59
N SER A 47 -5.85 -7.87 14.51
CA SER A 47 -7.28 -7.89 14.23
C SER A 47 -8.06 -8.46 15.43
N PRO A 48 -9.17 -7.81 15.87
CA PRO A 48 -10.04 -8.33 16.93
C PRO A 48 -10.66 -9.70 16.62
N PHE A 49 -10.69 -10.06 15.34
CA PHE A 49 -11.19 -11.35 14.86
C PHE A 49 -10.01 -12.32 14.69
N GLU A 50 -10.04 -13.41 15.47
CA GLU A 50 -8.98 -14.43 15.52
C GLU A 50 -8.74 -15.08 14.16
N GLU A 51 -9.80 -15.28 13.38
CA GLU A 51 -9.70 -15.84 12.02
C GLU A 51 -8.86 -14.93 11.12
N VAL A 52 -9.00 -13.61 11.23
CA VAL A 52 -8.25 -12.65 10.42
C VAL A 52 -6.81 -12.52 10.90
N ALA A 53 -6.61 -12.52 12.22
CA ALA A 53 -5.29 -12.48 12.86
C ALA A 53 -4.41 -13.70 12.52
N ALA A 54 -5.03 -14.86 12.31
CA ALA A 54 -4.30 -16.08 11.93
C ALA A 54 -3.85 -16.09 10.45
N ILE A 55 -4.49 -15.31 9.58
CA ILE A 55 -4.27 -15.36 8.12
C ILE A 55 -3.40 -14.18 7.66
N VAL A 56 -3.44 -13.05 8.37
CA VAL A 56 -2.70 -11.83 8.01
C VAL A 56 -1.60 -11.58 9.05
N PRO A 57 -0.31 -11.70 8.69
CA PRO A 57 0.75 -11.27 9.58
C PRO A 57 0.71 -9.75 9.76
N ASN A 58 0.81 -9.27 11.00
CA ASN A 58 0.82 -7.82 11.30
C ASN A 58 2.07 -7.11 10.79
N THR A 59 3.16 -7.85 10.57
CA THR A 59 4.43 -7.29 10.11
C THR A 59 4.51 -7.37 8.59
N ASP A 60 4.68 -6.23 7.94
CA ASP A 60 4.99 -6.16 6.51
C ASP A 60 6.47 -6.49 6.26
N ASP A 61 6.75 -7.32 5.24
CA ASP A 61 8.11 -7.61 4.80
C ASP A 61 8.50 -6.65 3.66
N GLU A 62 9.36 -5.69 3.99
CA GLU A 62 9.85 -4.65 3.07
C GLU A 62 10.74 -5.19 1.95
N THR A 63 11.27 -6.42 2.08
CA THR A 63 12.19 -7.00 1.08
C THR A 63 11.47 -7.52 -0.15
N MET A 64 10.14 -7.71 -0.06
CA MET A 64 9.36 -8.26 -1.16
C MET A 64 9.09 -7.22 -2.25
N GLU A 65 9.36 -7.58 -3.50
CA GLU A 65 9.12 -6.69 -4.64
C GLU A 65 7.62 -6.46 -4.89
N CYS A 66 7.19 -5.19 -4.96
CA CYS A 66 5.80 -4.80 -5.21
C CYS A 66 5.49 -4.59 -6.69
N SER A 67 6.47 -4.08 -7.46
CA SER A 67 6.29 -3.61 -8.83
C SER A 67 7.15 -4.42 -9.79
N THR A 68 6.61 -5.55 -10.24
CA THR A 68 7.31 -6.47 -11.13
C THR A 68 6.73 -6.44 -12.54
N PHE A 69 7.50 -6.89 -13.53
CA PHE A 69 7.02 -6.95 -14.91
C PHE A 69 5.75 -7.80 -15.08
N ARG A 70 5.63 -8.91 -14.33
CA ARG A 70 4.44 -9.78 -14.37
C ARG A 70 3.18 -9.08 -13.84
N SER A 71 3.28 -8.30 -12.77
CA SER A 71 2.11 -7.60 -12.21
C SER A 71 1.62 -6.51 -13.15
N TRP A 72 2.54 -5.78 -13.79
CA TRP A 72 2.22 -4.76 -14.79
C TRP A 72 1.59 -5.36 -16.05
N THR A 73 2.13 -6.46 -16.58
CA THR A 73 1.59 -7.09 -17.79
C THR A 73 0.20 -7.68 -17.56
N ILE A 74 0.00 -8.45 -16.48
CA ILE A 74 -1.32 -9.01 -16.13
C ILE A 74 -2.31 -7.88 -15.81
N GLY A 75 -1.89 -6.91 -14.98
CA GLY A 75 -2.72 -5.78 -14.59
C GLY A 75 -3.17 -4.94 -15.78
N LEU A 76 -2.25 -4.54 -16.66
CA LEU A 76 -2.59 -3.76 -17.86
C LEU A 76 -3.48 -4.54 -18.83
N LEU A 77 -3.21 -5.84 -19.05
CA LEU A 77 -4.03 -6.68 -19.92
C LEU A 77 -5.49 -6.69 -19.45
N PHE A 78 -5.71 -6.99 -18.16
CA PHE A 78 -7.06 -7.03 -17.60
C PHE A 78 -7.73 -5.66 -17.55
N THR A 79 -6.97 -4.61 -17.22
CA THR A 79 -7.45 -3.21 -17.20
C THR A 79 -7.97 -2.80 -18.59
N ILE A 80 -7.23 -3.11 -19.65
CA ILE A 80 -7.63 -2.83 -21.03
C ILE A 80 -8.90 -3.59 -21.39
N ILE A 81 -8.97 -4.89 -21.08
CA ILE A 81 -10.14 -5.72 -21.39
C ILE A 81 -11.39 -5.21 -20.66
N ILE A 82 -11.31 -4.99 -19.35
CA ILE A 82 -12.44 -4.46 -18.56
C ILE A 82 -12.89 -3.12 -19.12
N SER A 83 -11.96 -2.18 -19.35
CA SER A 83 -12.28 -0.84 -19.81
C SER A 83 -13.01 -0.86 -21.15
N ILE A 84 -12.55 -1.67 -22.11
CA ILE A 84 -13.21 -1.83 -23.41
C ILE A 84 -14.63 -2.38 -23.23
N VAL A 85 -14.78 -3.45 -22.44
CA VAL A 85 -16.07 -4.11 -22.26
C VAL A 85 -17.07 -3.21 -21.53
N ASN A 86 -16.66 -2.59 -20.42
CA ASN A 86 -17.51 -1.69 -19.65
C ASN A 86 -17.90 -0.45 -20.47
N GLN A 87 -16.95 0.13 -21.20
CA GLN A 87 -17.23 1.29 -22.05
C GLN A 87 -18.14 0.94 -23.24
N PHE A 88 -18.04 -0.27 -23.78
CA PHE A 88 -18.92 -0.75 -24.85
C PHE A 88 -20.36 -0.95 -24.36
N PHE A 89 -20.54 -1.59 -23.20
CA PHE A 89 -21.86 -1.85 -22.63
C PHE A 89 -22.54 -0.58 -22.09
N PHE A 90 -21.77 0.44 -21.72
CA PHE A 90 -22.29 1.72 -21.25
C PHE A 90 -23.26 2.39 -22.25
N PHE A 91 -23.07 2.20 -23.56
CA PHE A 91 -23.95 2.77 -24.58
C PHE A 91 -25.19 1.92 -24.89
N ARG A 92 -25.36 0.76 -24.25
CA ARG A 92 -26.54 -0.09 -24.45
C ARG A 92 -27.65 0.27 -23.46
N LEU A 93 -28.89 0.02 -23.88
CA LEU A 93 -30.09 0.24 -23.05
C LEU A 93 -30.09 -0.60 -21.77
N ASN A 94 -29.51 -1.80 -21.82
CA ASN A 94 -29.28 -2.66 -20.66
C ASN A 94 -27.76 -2.84 -20.48
N PRO A 95 -27.10 -1.97 -19.69
CA PRO A 95 -25.66 -2.04 -19.50
C PRO A 95 -25.30 -3.23 -18.61
N LEU A 96 -24.27 -3.98 -19.04
CA LEU A 96 -23.61 -4.99 -18.22
C LEU A 96 -22.26 -4.43 -17.76
N THR A 97 -22.03 -4.40 -16.46
CA THR A 97 -20.76 -3.92 -15.89
C THR A 97 -19.98 -5.09 -15.32
N ILE A 98 -18.75 -5.25 -15.77
CA ILE A 98 -17.81 -6.23 -15.24
C ILE A 98 -17.09 -5.61 -14.05
N GLY A 99 -17.26 -6.22 -12.88
CA GLY A 99 -16.58 -5.85 -11.64
C GLY A 99 -15.11 -6.28 -11.61
N SER A 100 -14.30 -5.56 -10.82
CA SER A 100 -12.88 -5.87 -10.59
C SER A 100 -12.66 -7.21 -9.86
N ILE A 101 -13.69 -7.74 -9.19
CA ILE A 101 -13.65 -9.04 -8.50
C ILE A 101 -13.25 -10.20 -9.42
N ILE A 102 -13.65 -10.16 -10.68
CA ILE A 102 -13.29 -11.22 -11.64
C ILE A 102 -11.78 -11.24 -11.85
N VAL A 103 -11.15 -10.06 -11.88
CA VAL A 103 -9.69 -9.96 -12.00
C VAL A 103 -9.00 -10.34 -10.70
N GLN A 104 -9.55 -9.98 -9.53
CA GLN A 104 -9.01 -10.43 -8.24
C GLN A 104 -8.92 -11.97 -8.17
N VAL A 105 -9.96 -12.66 -8.62
CA VAL A 105 -10.00 -14.13 -8.62
C VAL A 105 -9.07 -14.73 -9.68
N LEU A 106 -9.03 -14.16 -10.90
CA LEU A 106 -8.23 -14.68 -12.00
C LEU A 106 -6.73 -14.34 -11.91
N SER A 107 -6.37 -13.24 -11.25
CA SER A 107 -4.97 -12.78 -11.17
C SER A 107 -4.10 -13.72 -10.36
N LEU A 108 -4.65 -14.40 -9.34
CA LEU A 108 -3.90 -15.34 -8.50
C LEU A 108 -3.44 -16.61 -9.24
N PRO A 109 -4.31 -17.37 -9.94
CA PRO A 109 -3.85 -18.51 -10.72
C PRO A 109 -2.97 -18.08 -11.90
N LEU A 110 -3.30 -16.98 -12.59
CA LEU A 110 -2.50 -16.49 -13.72
C LEU A 110 -1.12 -15.99 -13.27
N GLY A 111 -1.02 -15.30 -12.14
CA GLY A 111 0.23 -14.85 -11.56
C GLY A 111 1.15 -16.02 -11.20
N LYS A 112 0.60 -17.09 -10.61
CA LYS A 112 1.34 -18.33 -10.30
C LYS A 112 1.81 -19.06 -11.56
N ILE A 113 0.95 -19.15 -12.59
CA ILE A 113 1.30 -19.75 -13.88
C ILE A 113 2.45 -18.95 -14.52
N MET A 114 2.30 -17.63 -14.60
CA MET A 114 3.31 -16.75 -15.18
C MET A 114 4.64 -16.80 -14.42
N ALA A 115 4.60 -16.90 -13.08
CA ALA A 115 5.80 -17.09 -12.26
C ALA A 115 6.50 -18.43 -12.53
N ARG A 116 5.77 -19.48 -12.95
CA ARG A 116 6.36 -20.78 -13.31
C ARG A 116 6.95 -20.79 -14.72
N PHE A 117 6.37 -20.03 -15.65
CA PHE A 117 6.81 -20.00 -17.04
C PHE A 117 7.88 -18.93 -17.33
N LEU A 118 7.96 -17.84 -16.56
CA LEU A 118 8.96 -16.80 -16.81
C LEU A 118 10.36 -17.21 -16.34
N PRO A 119 11.39 -17.06 -17.18
CA PRO A 119 12.77 -17.26 -16.76
C PRO A 119 13.20 -16.16 -15.79
N ALA A 120 13.92 -16.53 -14.73
CA ALA A 120 14.55 -15.61 -13.79
C ALA A 120 15.74 -14.90 -14.45
N LYS A 121 15.43 -13.89 -15.26
CA LYS A 121 16.42 -13.04 -15.94
C LYS A 121 16.26 -11.60 -15.48
N TYR A 122 17.39 -10.97 -15.19
CA TYR A 122 17.46 -9.53 -15.00
C TYR A 122 17.56 -8.88 -16.37
N ILE A 123 16.59 -8.03 -16.71
CA ILE A 123 16.66 -7.20 -17.91
C ILE A 123 17.08 -5.80 -17.47
N ARG A 124 18.14 -5.31 -18.11
CA ARG A 124 18.62 -3.94 -17.95
C ARG A 124 18.11 -3.11 -19.12
N ILE A 125 17.15 -2.23 -18.87
CA ILE A 125 16.71 -1.21 -19.83
C ILE A 125 17.38 0.10 -19.42
N TRP A 126 18.39 0.50 -20.20
CA TRP A 126 19.18 1.71 -19.98
C TRP A 126 19.81 1.76 -18.58
N LYS A 127 19.34 2.65 -17.69
CA LYS A 127 19.80 2.75 -16.30
C LYS A 127 19.01 1.89 -15.31
N TRP A 128 17.89 1.31 -15.72
CA TRP A 128 16.98 0.57 -14.84
C TRP A 128 17.19 -0.93 -15.01
N GLN A 129 17.35 -1.65 -13.92
CA GLN A 129 17.42 -3.11 -13.89
C GLN A 129 16.16 -3.61 -13.20
N PHE A 130 15.41 -4.50 -13.86
CA PHE A 130 14.28 -5.18 -13.22
C PHE A 130 14.39 -6.69 -13.45
N SER A 131 14.04 -7.46 -12.43
CA SER A 131 13.94 -8.91 -12.53
C SER A 131 12.64 -9.28 -13.23
N LEU A 132 12.70 -10.19 -14.22
CA LEU A 132 11.50 -10.76 -14.81
C LEU A 132 10.79 -11.71 -13.86
N ASN A 133 11.55 -12.38 -13.01
CA ASN A 133 11.03 -13.34 -12.06
C ASN A 133 11.85 -13.27 -10.76
N PRO A 134 11.54 -12.32 -9.86
CA PRO A 134 12.26 -12.14 -8.60
C PRO A 134 11.99 -13.27 -7.60
N GLY A 135 10.87 -13.99 -7.73
CA GLY A 135 10.46 -15.02 -6.78
C GLY A 135 9.03 -15.49 -6.99
N PRO A 136 8.42 -16.24 -6.05
CA PRO A 136 7.02 -16.65 -6.13
C PRO A 136 6.06 -15.46 -6.20
N PHE A 137 4.85 -15.67 -6.71
CA PHE A 137 3.84 -14.61 -6.82
C PHE A 137 3.42 -14.12 -5.43
N ASN A 138 3.54 -12.82 -5.19
CA ASN A 138 3.38 -12.21 -3.89
C ASN A 138 2.01 -11.51 -3.73
N THR A 139 1.55 -11.38 -2.50
CA THR A 139 0.37 -10.61 -2.12
C THR A 139 0.47 -9.15 -2.56
N LYS A 140 1.65 -8.52 -2.49
CA LYS A 140 1.84 -7.12 -2.94
C LYS A 140 1.56 -6.93 -4.44
N GLU A 141 2.00 -7.88 -5.26
CA GLU A 141 1.75 -7.87 -6.71
C GLU A 141 0.28 -8.13 -7.04
N HIS A 142 -0.36 -9.03 -6.30
CA HIS A 142 -1.80 -9.30 -6.41
C HIS A 142 -2.64 -8.07 -6.06
N THR A 143 -2.29 -7.38 -4.97
CA THR A 143 -2.91 -6.11 -4.57
C THR A 143 -2.70 -5.05 -5.64
N LEU A 144 -1.50 -4.93 -6.23
CA LEU A 144 -1.23 -3.96 -7.30
C LEU A 144 -2.13 -4.21 -8.53
N ILE A 145 -2.24 -5.46 -9.00
CA ILE A 145 -3.13 -5.84 -10.11
C ILE A 145 -4.58 -5.49 -9.78
N THR A 146 -5.00 -5.73 -8.54
CA THR A 146 -6.34 -5.45 -8.06
C THR A 146 -6.65 -3.95 -8.07
N VAL A 147 -5.70 -3.11 -7.65
CA VAL A 147 -5.84 -1.65 -7.72
C VAL A 147 -5.99 -1.19 -9.18
N MET A 148 -5.18 -1.73 -10.10
CA MET A 148 -5.32 -1.44 -11.54
C MET A 148 -6.69 -1.87 -12.09
N ALA A 149 -7.20 -3.04 -11.72
CA ALA A 149 -8.51 -3.50 -12.15
C ALA A 149 -9.65 -2.63 -11.59
N ASN A 150 -9.52 -2.15 -10.35
CA ASN A 150 -10.49 -1.25 -9.74
C ASN A 150 -10.59 0.09 -10.47
N THR A 151 -9.49 0.61 -11.00
CA THR A 151 -9.52 1.86 -11.76
C THR A 151 -10.16 1.71 -13.14
N ALA A 152 -10.20 0.50 -13.70
CA ALA A 152 -10.86 0.19 -14.97
C ALA A 152 -12.37 -0.05 -14.86
N TYR A 153 -12.87 -0.31 -13.65
CA TYR A 153 -14.27 -0.66 -13.42
C TYR A 153 -15.24 0.48 -13.81
N VAL A 154 -14.91 1.71 -13.44
CA VAL A 154 -15.80 2.87 -13.62
C VAL A 154 -15.69 3.41 -15.05
N GLY A 155 -16.83 3.50 -15.74
CA GLY A 155 -16.91 4.10 -17.07
C GLY A 155 -16.46 5.56 -17.09
N GLN A 156 -15.86 6.00 -18.19
CA GLN A 156 -15.24 7.31 -18.28
C GLN A 156 -16.27 8.42 -18.56
N TYR A 157 -16.53 9.29 -17.58
CA TYR A 157 -17.51 10.38 -17.68
C TYR A 157 -17.18 11.38 -18.79
N ALA A 158 -15.90 11.65 -19.05
CA ALA A 158 -15.47 12.55 -20.11
C ALA A 158 -15.91 12.07 -21.51
N MET A 159 -16.20 10.76 -21.67
CA MET A 159 -16.74 10.22 -22.92
C MET A 159 -18.12 10.79 -23.25
N ASN A 160 -18.94 11.12 -22.25
CA ASN A 160 -20.25 11.72 -22.46
C ASN A 160 -20.16 13.08 -23.15
N VAL A 161 -19.15 13.88 -22.80
CA VAL A 161 -18.91 15.20 -23.43
C VAL A 161 -18.62 15.03 -24.92
N ILE A 162 -17.79 14.05 -25.28
CA ILE A 162 -17.45 13.74 -26.68
C ILE A 162 -18.70 13.26 -27.45
N VAL A 163 -19.51 12.42 -26.82
CA VAL A 163 -20.74 11.89 -27.42
C VAL A 163 -21.76 13.00 -27.65
N VAL A 164 -21.96 13.89 -26.68
CA VAL A 164 -22.82 15.07 -26.81
C VAL A 164 -22.30 16.00 -27.90
N TYR A 165 -20.99 16.27 -27.94
CA TYR A 165 -20.37 17.06 -29.01
C TYR A 165 -20.68 16.48 -30.40
N ARG A 166 -20.59 15.16 -30.54
CA ARG A 166 -20.85 14.48 -31.81
C ARG A 166 -22.33 14.45 -32.19
N ILE A 167 -23.22 14.12 -31.26
CA ILE A 167 -24.65 13.89 -31.53
C ILE A 167 -25.43 15.20 -31.57
N HIS A 168 -25.21 16.09 -30.60
CA HIS A 168 -25.97 17.33 -30.45
C HIS A 168 -25.47 18.42 -31.41
N TYR A 169 -24.15 18.65 -31.45
CA TYR A 169 -23.57 19.72 -32.28
C TYR A 169 -23.22 19.26 -33.70
N ARG A 170 -23.37 17.97 -34.01
CA ARG A 170 -23.08 17.36 -35.33
C ARG A 170 -21.66 17.66 -35.86
N GLN A 171 -20.71 17.88 -34.96
CA GLN A 171 -19.32 18.13 -35.29
C GLN A 171 -18.45 16.93 -34.88
N THR A 172 -17.42 16.62 -35.67
CA THR A 172 -16.46 15.57 -35.33
C THR A 172 -15.21 16.19 -34.72
N MET A 173 -14.93 15.83 -33.48
CA MET A 173 -13.66 16.20 -32.85
C MET A 173 -12.53 15.34 -33.40
N ASN A 174 -11.35 15.91 -33.60
CA ASN A 174 -10.17 15.14 -33.95
C ASN A 174 -9.90 14.07 -32.87
N HIS A 175 -9.71 12.82 -33.30
CA HIS A 175 -9.43 11.68 -32.43
C HIS A 175 -8.24 11.91 -31.49
N ALA A 176 -7.20 12.61 -31.95
CA ALA A 176 -6.06 12.95 -31.12
C ALA A 176 -6.47 13.84 -29.94
N ILE A 177 -7.25 14.89 -30.20
CA ILE A 177 -7.75 15.81 -29.18
C ILE A 177 -8.67 15.06 -28.19
N ALA A 178 -9.52 14.17 -28.70
CA ALA A 178 -10.36 13.32 -27.86
C ALA A 178 -9.54 12.46 -26.90
N ILE A 179 -8.48 11.80 -27.37
CA ILE A 179 -7.60 10.97 -26.52
C ILE A 179 -6.91 11.84 -25.46
N PHE A 180 -6.33 12.98 -25.84
CA PHE A 180 -5.69 13.88 -24.87
C PHE A 180 -6.67 14.45 -23.84
N PHE A 181 -7.89 14.76 -24.25
CA PHE A 181 -8.96 15.22 -23.35
C PHE A 181 -9.33 14.13 -22.33
N LEU A 182 -9.51 12.89 -22.79
CA LEU A 182 -9.80 11.75 -21.91
C LEU A 182 -8.64 11.51 -20.92
N ILE A 183 -7.40 11.52 -21.39
CA ILE A 183 -6.22 11.33 -20.51
C ILE A 183 -6.12 12.47 -19.50
N SER A 184 -6.28 13.73 -19.92
CA SER A 184 -6.21 14.89 -19.03
C SER A 184 -7.23 14.80 -17.89
N SER A 185 -8.47 14.41 -18.19
CA SER A 185 -9.51 14.25 -17.16
C SER A 185 -9.13 13.21 -16.09
N GLN A 186 -8.51 12.10 -16.49
CA GLN A 186 -8.05 11.07 -15.55
C GLN A 186 -6.84 11.53 -14.74
N VAL A 187 -5.88 12.21 -15.36
CA VAL A 187 -4.70 12.75 -14.68
C VAL A 187 -5.10 13.77 -13.63
N ILE A 188 -6.07 14.64 -13.93
CA ILE A 188 -6.61 15.60 -12.95
C ILE A 188 -7.30 14.86 -11.81
N GLY A 189 -8.13 13.85 -12.12
CA GLY A 189 -8.82 13.04 -11.10
C GLY A 189 -7.86 12.35 -10.14
N TYR A 190 -6.88 11.62 -10.65
CA TYR A 190 -5.88 10.93 -9.83
C TYR A 190 -4.92 11.92 -9.13
N GLY A 191 -4.62 13.06 -9.74
CA GLY A 191 -3.81 14.11 -9.13
C GLY A 191 -4.46 14.71 -7.88
N LEU A 192 -5.76 15.04 -7.96
CA LEU A 192 -6.52 15.55 -6.81
C LEU A 192 -6.72 14.48 -5.72
N ALA A 193 -6.95 13.23 -6.11
CA ALA A 193 -7.00 12.11 -5.17
C ALA A 193 -5.68 11.95 -4.39
N GLY A 194 -4.54 12.09 -5.07
CA GLY A 194 -3.22 12.04 -4.43
C GLY A 194 -2.98 13.19 -3.45
N MET A 195 -3.36 14.42 -3.81
CA MET A 195 -3.19 15.60 -2.94
C MET A 195 -4.01 15.50 -1.66
N THR A 196 -5.25 15.03 -1.75
CA THR A 196 -6.14 14.87 -0.59
C THR A 196 -5.67 13.74 0.32
N LEU A 197 -5.19 12.62 -0.24
CA LEU A 197 -4.58 11.53 0.52
C LEU A 197 -3.32 11.97 1.27
N LEU A 198 -2.42 12.71 0.60
CA LEU A 198 -1.21 13.24 1.24
C LEU A 198 -1.54 14.17 2.41
N LYS A 199 -2.54 15.04 2.24
CA LYS A 199 -3.01 15.93 3.32
C LYS A 199 -3.60 15.13 4.48
N SER A 200 -4.38 14.09 4.19
CA SER A 200 -4.95 13.19 5.21
C SER A 200 -3.86 12.46 5.99
N LEU A 201 -2.83 11.92 5.31
CA LEU A 201 -1.68 11.30 5.95
C LEU A 201 -0.89 12.28 6.81
N LEU A 202 -0.69 13.51 6.34
CA LEU A 202 0.03 14.54 7.09
C LEU A 202 -0.74 14.93 8.37
N ILE A 203 -2.05 15.14 8.28
CA ILE A 203 -2.90 15.47 9.43
C ILE A 203 -2.91 14.31 10.45
N HIS A 204 -2.99 13.07 9.97
CA HIS A 204 -2.92 11.91 10.84
C HIS A 204 -1.56 11.81 11.54
N ASN A 205 -0.46 11.98 10.81
CA ASN A 205 0.88 11.93 11.39
C ASN A 205 1.11 13.06 12.42
N LEU A 206 0.56 14.26 12.19
CA LEU A 206 0.60 15.36 13.15
C LEU A 206 -0.24 15.10 14.42
N ARG A 207 -1.37 14.39 14.30
CA ARG A 207 -2.22 14.02 15.44
C ARG A 207 -1.57 12.98 16.36
N PHE A 208 -0.73 12.10 15.81
CA PHE A 208 0.04 11.14 16.60
C PHE A 208 1.31 11.74 17.24
N SER A 209 1.88 12.78 16.64
CA SER A 209 3.04 13.49 17.22
C SER A 209 2.71 14.45 18.37
N THR A 210 1.42 14.71 18.63
CA THR A 210 0.93 15.61 19.69
C THR A 210 0.32 14.87 20.89
N LEU A 211 0.37 13.53 20.88
CA LEU A 211 0.05 12.64 22.00
C LEU A 211 1.32 11.93 22.47
#